data_AF-A0A3M0GD72-F1
#
_entry.id   AF-A0A3M0GD72-F1
#
_cell.length_a   1.000
_cell.length_b   1.000
_cell.length_c   1.000
_cell.angle_alpha   90.00
_cell.angle_beta   90.00
_cell.angle_gamma   90.00
#
_symmetry.space_group_name_H-M   'P 1'
#
loop_
_entity.id
_entity.type
_entity.pdbx_description
1 polymer ?
#
loop_
_entity_poly.entity_id
_entity_poly.type
_entity_poly.pdbx_seq_one_letter_code
_entity_poly.pdbx_strand_id
1 'polypeptide(L)'
;MIRFQFVYDHRTEYSVKRMCKVLKLNRSSFYKWVNTREKRRLKMCSDALIGAKIKAAFDDEHGLYGSKRIAASLNSDRDFGPINHKKVARIMKSMGLQRLYQAAPMHHYQAQAWPPCHAGFARP
;
A
#
# COMPACT_ATOMS: atom_id res chain seq x y z
N MET A 1 -6.75 13.51 -15.13
CA MET A 1 -5.87 13.78 -16.29
C MET A 1 -4.80 14.80 -15.90
N ILE A 2 -3.50 14.49 -16.07
CA ILE A 2 -2.42 15.39 -15.62
C ILE A 2 -2.14 16.42 -16.72
N ARG A 3 -2.29 17.72 -16.42
CA ARG A 3 -2.06 18.82 -17.40
C ARG A 3 -0.66 18.79 -18.05
N PHE A 4 0.36 18.36 -17.31
CA PHE A 4 1.72 18.20 -17.85
C PHE A 4 1.87 17.02 -18.83
N GLN A 5 1.04 15.97 -18.69
CA GLN A 5 1.05 14.84 -19.61
C GLN A 5 0.53 15.27 -20.99
N PHE A 6 -0.56 16.04 -21.03
CA PHE A 6 -1.08 16.64 -22.26
C PHE A 6 -0.04 17.49 -23.02
N VAL A 7 0.69 18.36 -22.31
CA VAL A 7 1.76 19.17 -22.92
C VAL A 7 2.89 18.31 -23.46
N TYR A 8 3.17 17.18 -22.81
CA TYR A 8 4.23 16.26 -23.24
C TYR A 8 3.84 15.47 -24.49
N ASP A 9 2.58 15.06 -24.58
CA ASP A 9 2.04 14.25 -25.67
C ASP A 9 1.99 15.05 -26.98
N HIS A 10 1.57 16.31 -26.93
CA HIS A 10 1.46 17.19 -28.11
C HIS A 10 2.67 18.12 -28.33
N ARG A 11 3.82 17.84 -27.72
CA ARG A 11 5.02 18.69 -27.82
C ARG A 11 5.62 18.74 -29.23
N THR A 12 5.31 17.77 -30.07
CA THR A 12 5.77 17.65 -31.47
C THR A 12 4.86 18.42 -32.43
N GLU A 13 3.59 18.59 -32.09
CA GLU A 13 2.58 19.26 -32.92
C GLU A 13 2.48 20.77 -32.59
N TYR A 14 2.65 21.13 -31.31
CA TYR A 14 2.54 22.52 -30.85
C TYR A 14 3.74 22.95 -30.01
N SER A 15 4.03 24.25 -30.02
CA SER A 15 5.08 24.77 -29.16
C SER A 15 4.70 24.69 -27.68
N VAL A 16 5.59 24.10 -26.87
CA VAL A 16 5.45 24.00 -25.40
C VAL A 16 5.18 25.37 -24.77
N LYS A 17 5.80 26.43 -25.31
CA LYS A 17 5.60 27.82 -24.88
C LYS A 17 4.13 28.25 -25.00
N ARG A 18 3.47 27.94 -26.12
CA ARG A 18 2.07 28.31 -26.37
C ARG A 18 1.14 27.49 -25.49
N MET A 19 1.36 26.17 -25.40
CA MET A 19 0.56 25.29 -24.55
C MET A 19 0.64 25.66 -23.07
N CYS A 20 1.84 25.93 -22.54
CA CYS A 20 2.00 26.39 -21.16
C CYS A 20 1.28 27.72 -20.91
N LYS A 21 1.25 28.64 -21.88
CA LYS A 21 0.53 29.91 -21.76
C LYS A 21 -0.99 29.70 -21.69
N VAL A 22 -1.54 28.86 -22.58
CA VAL A 22 -2.98 28.54 -22.62
C VAL A 22 -3.43 27.81 -21.35
N LEU A 23 -2.65 26.84 -20.90
CA LEU A 23 -2.95 26.03 -19.72
C LEU A 23 -2.59 26.71 -18.38
N LYS A 24 -2.08 27.96 -18.43
CA LYS A 24 -1.59 28.71 -17.26
C LYS A 24 -0.58 27.91 -16.42
N LEU A 25 0.36 27.23 -17.09
CA LEU A 25 1.43 26.44 -16.48
C LEU A 25 2.76 27.18 -16.56
N ASN A 26 3.59 27.03 -15.53
CA ASN A 26 4.95 27.53 -15.59
C ASN A 26 5.87 26.58 -16.37
N ARG A 27 6.71 27.14 -17.26
CA ARG A 27 7.59 26.33 -18.13
C ARG A 27 8.65 25.57 -17.33
N SER A 28 9.20 26.19 -16.30
CA SER A 28 10.18 25.54 -15.41
C SER A 28 9.58 24.33 -14.69
N SER A 29 8.32 24.43 -14.25
CA SER A 29 7.58 23.30 -13.66
C SER A 29 7.38 22.15 -14.65
N PHE A 30 7.11 22.46 -15.92
CA PHE A 30 7.00 21.44 -16.98
C PHE A 30 8.32 20.69 -17.16
N TYR A 31 9.44 21.38 -17.37
CA TYR A 31 10.73 20.71 -17.55
C TYR A 31 11.19 19.95 -16.30
N LYS A 32 10.90 20.48 -15.08
CA LYS A 32 11.11 19.74 -13.83
C LYS A 32 10.27 18.46 -13.78
N TRP A 33 9.02 18.51 -14.23
CA TRP A 33 8.16 17.34 -14.33
C TRP A 33 8.68 16.33 -15.37
N VAL A 34 9.18 16.79 -16.52
CA VAL A 34 9.79 15.91 -17.54
C VAL A 34 11.03 15.22 -16.99
N ASN A 35 11.95 15.96 -16.36
CA ASN A 35 13.19 15.40 -15.81
C ASN A 35 12.94 14.39 -14.68
N THR A 36 11.88 14.58 -13.90
CA THR A 36 11.51 13.65 -12.81
C THR A 36 10.59 12.51 -13.27
N ARG A 37 10.09 12.53 -14.52
CA ARG A 37 9.17 11.52 -15.06
C ARG A 37 9.84 10.15 -15.15
N GLU A 38 11.07 10.11 -15.65
CA GLU A 38 11.81 8.85 -15.81
C GLU A 38 12.06 8.17 -14.47
N LYS A 39 12.57 8.93 -13.49
CA LYS A 39 12.75 8.45 -12.11
C LYS A 39 11.44 7.95 -11.49
N ARG A 40 10.31 8.59 -11.80
CA ARG A 40 8.98 8.12 -11.37
C ARG A 40 8.59 6.81 -12.04
N ARG A 41 8.82 6.64 -13.35
CA ARG A 41 8.54 5.38 -14.06
C ARG A 41 9.40 4.23 -13.52
N LEU A 42 10.71 4.44 -13.37
CA LEU A 42 11.62 3.44 -12.80
C LEU A 42 11.19 3.02 -11.39
N LYS A 43 10.79 3.99 -10.56
CA LYS A 43 10.26 3.71 -9.22
C LYS A 43 8.96 2.90 -9.27
N MET A 44 8.05 3.21 -10.20
CA MET A 44 6.82 2.43 -10.38
C MET A 44 7.09 0.99 -10.81
N CYS A 45 8.04 0.77 -11.73
CA CYS A 45 8.44 -0.58 -12.14
C CYS A 45 9.06 -1.37 -10.98
N SER A 46 9.96 -0.75 -10.21
CA SER A 46 10.53 -1.37 -9.01
C SER A 46 9.46 -1.68 -7.96
N ASP A 47 8.51 -0.77 -7.75
CA ASP A 47 7.40 -0.98 -6.81
C ASP A 47 6.46 -2.10 -7.30
N ALA A 48 6.26 -2.26 -8.61
CA ALA A 48 5.48 -3.36 -9.19
C ALA A 48 6.14 -4.73 -9.00
N LEU A 49 7.46 -4.83 -9.19
CA LEU A 49 8.22 -6.06 -8.94
C LEU A 49 8.11 -6.51 -7.47
N ILE A 50 8.31 -5.57 -6.55
CA ILE A 50 8.17 -5.82 -5.12
C ILE A 50 6.71 -6.18 -4.78
N GLY A 51 5.75 -5.53 -5.43
CA GLY A 51 4.34 -5.78 -5.25
C GLY A 51 3.91 -7.20 -5.66
N ALA A 52 4.49 -7.77 -6.73
CA ALA A 52 4.23 -9.15 -7.13
C ALA A 52 4.66 -10.15 -6.04
N LYS A 53 5.83 -9.95 -5.42
CA LYS A 53 6.30 -10.79 -4.31
C LYS A 53 5.50 -10.58 -3.03
N ILE A 54 5.11 -9.33 -2.72
CA ILE A 54 4.17 -9.04 -1.62
C ILE A 54 2.86 -9.81 -1.82
N LYS A 55 2.35 -9.87 -3.05
CA LYS A 55 1.12 -10.60 -3.36
C LYS A 55 1.30 -12.11 -3.17
N ALA A 56 2.41 -12.69 -3.62
CA ALA A 56 2.71 -14.11 -3.41
C ALA A 56 2.77 -14.46 -1.91
N ALA A 57 3.57 -13.70 -1.13
CA ALA A 57 3.65 -13.90 0.32
C ALA A 57 2.31 -13.69 1.04
N PHE A 58 1.46 -12.78 0.55
CA PHE A 58 0.13 -12.56 1.10
C PHE A 58 -0.83 -13.73 0.80
N ASP A 59 -0.70 -14.37 -0.36
CA ASP A 59 -1.52 -15.51 -0.77
C ASP A 59 -1.12 -16.78 -0.02
N ASP A 60 0.19 -17.03 0.12
CA ASP A 60 0.75 -18.15 0.88
C ASP A 60 0.29 -18.17 2.35
N GLU A 61 0.07 -16.99 2.94
CA GLU A 61 -0.34 -16.82 4.34
C GLU A 61 -1.81 -16.43 4.50
N HIS A 62 -2.65 -16.68 3.47
CA HIS A 62 -4.09 -16.48 3.47
C HIS A 62 -4.55 -15.08 3.93
N GLY A 63 -3.75 -14.05 3.64
CA GLY A 63 -4.09 -12.66 3.92
C GLY A 63 -4.11 -12.23 5.39
N LEU A 64 -3.56 -13.04 6.30
CA LEU A 64 -3.47 -12.71 7.73
C LEU A 64 -2.38 -11.67 8.03
N TYR A 65 -1.35 -11.59 7.17
CA TYR A 65 -0.15 -10.84 7.47
C TYR A 65 -0.24 -9.39 7.00
N GLY A 66 0.01 -8.49 7.95
CA GLY A 66 0.12 -7.06 7.68
C GLY A 66 1.49 -6.67 7.12
N SER A 67 1.59 -5.41 6.72
CA SER A 67 2.80 -4.82 6.11
C SER A 67 4.09 -5.02 6.89
N LYS A 68 4.05 -5.10 8.22
CA LYS A 68 5.23 -5.36 9.06
C LYS A 68 5.75 -6.80 8.93
N ARG A 69 4.85 -7.79 8.92
CA ARG A 69 5.25 -9.21 8.85
C ARG A 69 5.71 -9.58 7.44
N ILE A 70 5.02 -9.06 6.42
CA ILE A 70 5.45 -9.21 5.02
C ILE A 70 6.82 -8.55 4.81
N ALA A 71 7.05 -7.35 5.37
CA ALA A 71 8.37 -6.73 5.31
C ALA A 71 9.44 -7.57 6.01
N ALA A 72 9.13 -8.20 7.16
CA ALA A 72 10.07 -9.09 7.84
C ALA A 72 10.41 -10.30 6.96
N SER A 73 9.42 -10.97 6.39
CA SER A 73 9.61 -12.11 5.47
C SER A 73 10.48 -11.72 4.27
N LEU A 74 10.18 -10.59 3.63
CA LEU A 74 10.96 -10.09 2.49
C LEU A 74 12.39 -9.66 2.84
N ASN A 75 12.67 -9.31 4.09
CA ASN A 75 14.04 -9.02 4.56
C ASN A 75 14.79 -10.28 4.98
N SER A 76 14.08 -11.38 5.26
CA SER A 76 14.68 -12.69 5.52
C SER A 76 15.16 -13.36 4.24
N ASP A 77 14.47 -13.10 3.12
CA ASP A 77 14.90 -13.52 1.79
C ASP A 77 16.11 -12.71 1.31
N ARG A 78 17.24 -13.39 1.11
CA ARG A 78 18.53 -12.77 0.71
C ARG A 78 18.52 -12.13 -0.68
N ASP A 79 17.44 -12.32 -1.43
CA ASP A 79 17.27 -11.80 -2.79
C ASP A 79 17.06 -10.29 -2.84
N PHE A 80 16.62 -9.65 -1.73
CA PHE A 80 16.45 -8.20 -1.67
C PHE A 80 17.26 -7.57 -0.55
N GLY A 81 17.85 -6.42 -0.89
CA GLY A 81 18.36 -5.48 0.11
C GLY A 81 17.22 -4.96 1.01
N PRO A 82 17.58 -4.32 2.13
CA PRO A 82 16.63 -4.01 3.20
C PRO A 82 15.43 -3.17 2.73
N ILE A 83 14.22 -3.73 2.84
CA ILE A 83 12.96 -3.07 2.44
C ILE A 83 12.28 -2.48 3.68
N ASN A 84 12.05 -1.16 3.64
CA ASN A 84 11.30 -0.46 4.68
C ASN A 84 9.81 -0.86 4.68
N HIS A 85 9.26 -1.22 5.83
CA HIS A 85 7.84 -1.53 6.02
C HIS A 85 6.89 -0.42 5.53
N LYS A 86 7.30 0.86 5.52
CA LYS A 86 6.52 1.97 4.94
C LYS A 86 6.36 1.84 3.43
N LYS A 87 7.39 1.32 2.74
CA LYS A 87 7.33 1.05 1.29
C LYS A 87 6.34 -0.08 1.01
N VAL A 88 6.43 -1.16 1.78
CA VAL A 88 5.49 -2.30 1.71
C VAL A 88 4.05 -1.85 1.96
N ALA A 89 3.80 -1.09 3.04
CA ALA A 89 2.47 -0.59 3.37
C ALA A 89 1.85 0.27 2.25
N ARG A 90 2.67 1.13 1.61
CA ARG A 90 2.21 1.95 0.48
C ARG A 90 1.87 1.10 -0.74
N ILE A 91 2.69 0.09 -1.06
CA ILE A 91 2.46 -0.82 -2.19
C ILE A 91 1.20 -1.66 -1.93
N MET A 92 1.06 -2.26 -0.73
CA MET A 92 -0.14 -2.98 -0.32
C MET A 92 -1.40 -2.11 -0.45
N LYS A 93 -1.36 -0.86 0.01
CA LYS A 93 -2.47 0.09 -0.12
C LYS A 93 -2.80 0.38 -1.59
N SER A 94 -1.80 0.54 -2.45
CA SER A 94 -2.04 0.76 -3.89
C SER A 94 -2.62 -0.46 -4.61
N MET A 95 -2.42 -1.66 -4.06
CA MET A 95 -2.94 -2.93 -4.59
C MET A 95 -4.27 -3.34 -3.95
N GLY A 96 -4.80 -2.58 -2.99
CA GLY A 96 -6.00 -2.96 -2.24
C GLY A 96 -5.80 -4.15 -1.30
N LEU A 97 -4.55 -4.56 -1.05
CA LEU A 97 -4.22 -5.64 -0.11
C LEU A 97 -4.35 -5.10 1.32
N GLN A 98 -5.56 -5.20 1.86
CA GLN A 98 -5.84 -4.94 3.27
C GLN A 98 -5.95 -6.26 4.00
N ARG A 99 -5.51 -6.26 5.25
CA ARG A 99 -5.79 -7.39 6.15
C ARG A 99 -7.29 -7.59 6.16
N LEU A 100 -7.72 -8.77 5.74
CA LEU A 100 -9.09 -9.20 5.98
C LEU A 100 -9.21 -9.34 7.49
N TYR A 101 -9.81 -8.34 8.15
CA TYR A 101 -10.47 -8.62 9.40
C TYR A 101 -11.63 -9.54 9.03
N GLN A 102 -11.40 -10.86 9.00
CA GLN A 102 -12.48 -11.74 9.40
C GLN A 102 -12.75 -11.37 10.85
N ALA A 103 -13.74 -10.49 11.07
CA ALA A 103 -14.52 -10.64 12.27
C ALA A 103 -15.00 -12.08 12.20
N ALA A 104 -14.42 -12.96 13.01
CA ALA A 104 -15.05 -14.24 13.24
C ALA A 104 -16.51 -13.92 13.57
N PRO A 105 -17.50 -14.63 13.00
CA PRO A 105 -18.83 -14.59 13.56
C PRO A 105 -18.63 -14.83 15.05
N MET A 106 -19.12 -13.90 15.89
CA MET A 106 -19.25 -14.14 17.32
C MET A 106 -20.19 -15.32 17.44
N HIS A 107 -19.65 -16.54 17.34
CA HIS A 107 -20.39 -17.77 17.55
C HIS A 107 -20.89 -17.62 18.96
N HIS A 108 -22.20 -17.43 19.07
CA HIS A 108 -22.94 -17.17 20.29
C HIS A 108 -22.35 -18.10 21.36
N TYR A 109 -21.60 -17.53 22.30
CA TYR A 109 -21.08 -18.28 23.44
C TYR A 109 -22.33 -18.74 24.17
N GLN A 110 -22.77 -19.97 23.93
CA GLN A 110 -23.86 -20.56 24.68
C GLN A 110 -23.36 -20.60 26.12
N ALA A 111 -23.80 -19.60 26.89
CA ALA A 111 -23.62 -19.52 28.31
C ALA A 111 -24.34 -20.73 28.92
N GLN A 112 -23.62 -21.85 29.01
CA GLN A 112 -23.98 -22.89 29.96
C GLN A 112 -23.68 -22.31 31.34
N ALA A 113 -24.77 -22.05 32.04
CA ALA A 113 -24.88 -21.47 33.38
C ALA A 113 -23.64 -21.68 34.27
N TRP A 114 -23.01 -20.58 34.68
CA TRP A 114 -22.23 -20.58 35.91
C TRP A 114 -23.21 -20.74 37.08
N PRO A 115 -23.03 -21.70 38.00
CA PRO A 115 -23.89 -21.83 39.16
C PRO A 115 -23.76 -20.59 40.07
N PRO A 116 -24.84 -20.13 40.73
CA PRO A 116 -24.79 -18.95 41.58
C PRO A 116 -23.85 -19.18 42.76
N CYS A 117 -22.87 -18.29 42.91
CA CYS A 117 -22.02 -18.17 44.09
C CYS A 117 -22.85 -17.63 45.26
N HIS A 118 -23.64 -18.47 45.93
CA HIS A 118 -24.28 -18.09 47.18
C HIS A 118 -23.96 -19.07 48.30
N ALA A 119 -23.44 -18.48 49.37
CA ALA A 119 -23.66 -18.80 50.79
C ALA A 119 -22.43 -19.28 51.56
N GLY A 120 -22.08 -18.48 52.59
CA GLY A 120 -21.61 -19.03 53.85
C GLY A 120 -20.17 -18.72 54.28
N PHE A 121 -19.81 -17.45 54.48
CA PHE A 121 -18.80 -17.15 55.49
C PHE A 121 -19.46 -17.26 56.88
N ALA A 122 -19.36 -18.44 57.49
CA ALA A 122 -19.56 -18.63 58.93
C ALA A 122 -18.18 -18.78 59.58
N ARG A 123 -17.87 -17.87 60.50
CA ARG A 123 -16.63 -17.83 61.29
C ARG A 123 -16.89 -18.53 62.64
N PRO A 124 -16.07 -19.50 63.04
CA PRO A 124 -15.60 -19.54 64.43
C PRO A 124 -14.16 -19.05 64.52
#